data_AF-A0A378XM44-F1
#
_entry.id   AF-A0A378XM44-F1
#
_cell.length_a   1.000
_cell.length_b   1.000
_cell.length_c   1.000
_cell.angle_alpha   90.00
_cell.angle_beta   90.00
_cell.angle_gamma   90.00
#
_symmetry.space_group_name_H-M   'P 1'
#
loop_
_entity.id
_entity.type
_entity.pdbx_description
1 polymer ?
#
loop_
_entity_poly.entity_id
_entity_poly.type
_entity_poly.pdbx_seq_one_letter_code
_entity_poly.pdbx_strand_id
1 'polypeptide(L)'
;MTSGVYHLEEHHLSKNPSTVAPGEFVRNGGYQRREPDRMAVLSETYGASIFFRRWAAWMIDFILIVFGYGGLVYFAAKKLSETETPNLGMVVILFLIGSFCYYLLLEGLTGYTLGKFVLRIQVVNGEGRPPGMIKSLIRTLIYLVDTNPLLFWGLPAGICVLVTPRKQRIGDMVANTYVVKVRDLGKVGRKKNGIIAGAIILMTIASIVFAVSLISTLITQIVKPEVFISKDNQFAITAPWNWSRDNMINEEADISIKNEFTDRYLIVLSEPKSDFDSSMTLQEYKGIIEDHLVSEITDPELGLASDRVVNGYPAIEFTLKGEVDGIPIMYNVTTIETPSHYHQVLAWTYASRYGRAQQELRKIRDSFREMNMM
;
A
#
# COMPACT_ATOMS: atom_id res chain seq x y z
N MET A 1 -65.79 -69.63 -10.84
CA MET A 1 -65.51 -70.84 -10.03
C MET A 1 -64.12 -71.34 -10.39
N THR A 2 -63.28 -71.55 -9.36
CA THR A 2 -62.16 -72.53 -9.26
C THR A 2 -61.07 -72.54 -10.34
N SER A 3 -59.84 -72.16 -9.95
CA SER A 3 -58.63 -73.04 -9.80
C SER A 3 -57.99 -73.41 -11.15
N GLY A 4 -56.74 -73.11 -11.49
CA GLY A 4 -55.47 -73.05 -10.74
C GLY A 4 -54.41 -73.73 -11.63
N VAL A 5 -53.10 -73.59 -11.30
CA VAL A 5 -51.91 -74.35 -11.80
C VAL A 5 -50.90 -73.56 -12.69
N TYR A 6 -49.89 -73.02 -11.97
CA TYR A 6 -48.42 -73.06 -12.11
C TYR A 6 -47.60 -72.51 -13.32
N HIS A 7 -46.66 -71.63 -12.93
CA HIS A 7 -45.20 -71.53 -13.22
C HIS A 7 -44.64 -71.06 -14.57
N LEU A 8 -43.85 -69.97 -14.52
CA LEU A 8 -42.40 -69.82 -14.82
C LEU A 8 -42.11 -68.29 -14.88
N GLU A 9 -41.38 -67.70 -13.93
CA GLU A 9 -39.91 -67.56 -13.88
C GLU A 9 -39.49 -66.15 -14.31
N GLU A 10 -39.16 -65.26 -13.36
CA GLU A 10 -38.21 -64.16 -13.60
C GLU A 10 -37.36 -63.90 -12.35
N HIS A 11 -36.05 -63.80 -12.61
CA HIS A 11 -34.94 -63.82 -11.68
C HIS A 11 -34.94 -62.68 -10.64
N HIS A 12 -34.85 -63.07 -9.36
CA HIS A 12 -34.54 -62.18 -8.24
C HIS A 12 -33.03 -61.98 -8.09
N LEU A 13 -32.58 -60.72 -8.15
CA LEU A 13 -31.28 -60.29 -7.63
C LEU A 13 -31.28 -60.37 -6.10
N SER A 14 -30.42 -61.25 -5.63
CA SER A 14 -30.04 -61.60 -4.26
C SER A 14 -29.92 -60.43 -3.28
N LYS A 15 -30.74 -60.48 -2.22
CA LYS A 15 -30.33 -60.10 -0.86
C LYS A 15 -29.51 -61.25 -0.29
N ASN A 16 -28.29 -61.00 0.18
CA ASN A 16 -27.58 -61.97 1.03
C ASN A 16 -27.27 -61.35 2.41
N PRO A 17 -27.53 -62.08 3.51
CA PRO A 17 -27.55 -61.54 4.86
C PRO A 17 -26.20 -61.65 5.59
N SER A 18 -26.15 -60.88 6.67
CA SER A 18 -25.19 -60.87 7.77
C SER A 18 -24.75 -62.25 8.25
N THR A 19 -23.45 -62.53 8.13
CA THR A 19 -22.77 -63.66 8.77
C THR A 19 -21.72 -63.15 9.76
N VAL A 20 -22.02 -63.15 11.06
CA VAL A 20 -21.01 -63.40 12.11
C VAL A 20 -21.72 -64.09 13.31
N ALA A 21 -21.25 -65.29 13.63
CA ALA A 21 -21.71 -66.14 14.73
C ALA A 21 -21.34 -65.56 16.12
N PRO A 22 -22.02 -65.97 17.21
CA PRO A 22 -21.73 -65.48 18.56
C PRO A 22 -20.56 -66.26 19.18
N GLY A 23 -19.44 -65.57 19.39
CA GLY A 23 -18.34 -66.01 20.25
C GLY A 23 -18.26 -65.12 21.48
N GLU A 24 -18.45 -65.70 22.67
CA GLU A 24 -18.21 -65.06 23.95
C GLU A 24 -16.71 -64.85 24.22
N PHE A 25 -16.44 -63.86 25.08
CA PHE A 25 -15.17 -63.45 25.69
C PHE A 25 -14.22 -62.58 24.86
N VAL A 26 -14.40 -61.24 24.96
CA VAL A 26 -13.27 -60.35 25.30
C VAL A 26 -13.69 -59.36 26.39
N ARG A 27 -12.95 -59.44 27.49
CA ARG A 27 -13.03 -58.68 28.73
C ARG A 27 -12.39 -57.30 28.54
N ASN A 28 -13.04 -56.26 29.06
CA ASN A 28 -12.47 -54.98 29.49
C ASN A 28 -11.55 -54.22 28.51
N GLY A 29 -12.16 -53.28 27.80
CA GLY A 29 -11.45 -52.19 27.11
C GLY A 29 -12.46 -51.16 26.66
N GLY A 30 -13.05 -50.42 27.61
CA GLY A 30 -13.94 -49.32 27.28
C GLY A 30 -13.20 -48.25 26.49
N TYR A 31 -13.22 -48.34 25.17
CA TYR A 31 -13.02 -47.17 24.32
C TYR A 31 -14.22 -46.26 24.58
N GLN A 32 -14.12 -45.41 25.60
CA GLN A 32 -14.91 -44.20 25.66
C GLN A 32 -14.51 -43.38 24.44
N ARG A 33 -15.25 -43.55 23.35
CA ARG A 33 -15.21 -42.62 22.22
C ARG A 33 -15.59 -41.26 22.81
N ARG A 34 -14.59 -40.42 23.13
CA ARG A 34 -14.81 -39.03 23.56
C ARG A 34 -15.81 -38.46 22.57
N GLU A 35 -16.96 -38.00 23.07
CA GLU A 35 -17.93 -37.30 22.23
C GLU A 35 -17.16 -36.24 21.44
N PRO A 36 -17.30 -36.20 20.10
CA PRO A 36 -16.51 -35.31 19.29
C PRO A 36 -16.75 -33.87 19.77
N ASP A 37 -15.67 -33.14 20.05
CA ASP A 37 -15.72 -31.74 20.45
C ASP A 37 -16.73 -31.01 19.55
N ARG A 38 -17.76 -30.38 20.14
CA ARG A 38 -18.87 -29.77 19.38
C ARG A 38 -18.37 -28.83 18.28
N MET A 39 -17.28 -28.13 18.55
CA MET A 39 -16.64 -27.22 17.59
C MET A 39 -15.82 -27.93 16.49
N ALA A 40 -15.36 -29.15 16.70
CA ALA A 40 -14.70 -29.97 15.68
C ALA A 40 -15.68 -30.41 14.60
N VAL A 41 -16.86 -30.91 15.01
CA VAL A 41 -17.93 -31.28 14.08
C VAL A 41 -18.40 -30.04 13.31
N LEU A 42 -18.55 -28.91 13.99
CA LEU A 42 -18.92 -27.66 13.34
C LEU A 42 -17.86 -27.18 12.32
N SER A 43 -16.57 -27.27 12.65
CA SER A 43 -15.52 -26.78 11.76
C SER A 43 -15.33 -27.64 10.50
N GLU A 44 -15.64 -28.94 10.59
CA GLU A 44 -15.64 -29.86 9.44
C GLU A 44 -16.70 -29.48 8.38
N THR A 45 -17.80 -28.82 8.78
CA THR A 45 -18.83 -28.36 7.83
C THR A 45 -18.39 -27.18 6.97
N TYR A 46 -17.27 -26.52 7.29
CA TYR A 46 -16.82 -25.34 6.56
C TYR A 46 -16.00 -25.70 5.32
N GLY A 47 -16.43 -25.19 4.16
CA GLY A 47 -15.62 -25.19 2.94
C GLY A 47 -14.51 -24.14 2.94
N ALA A 48 -13.82 -23.99 1.79
CA ALA A 48 -12.66 -23.10 1.61
C ALA A 48 -12.90 -21.62 2.01
N SER A 49 -14.16 -21.16 2.08
CA SER A 49 -14.50 -19.81 2.57
C SER A 49 -13.92 -19.46 3.95
N ILE A 50 -13.71 -20.45 4.83
CA ILE A 50 -13.12 -20.20 6.16
C ILE A 50 -11.63 -19.85 6.07
N PHE A 51 -10.93 -20.42 5.09
CA PHE A 51 -9.53 -20.10 4.81
C PHE A 51 -9.39 -18.63 4.39
N PHE A 52 -10.17 -18.18 3.39
CA PHE A 52 -10.13 -16.79 2.93
C PHE A 52 -10.47 -15.79 4.03
N ARG A 53 -11.43 -16.10 4.91
CA ARG A 53 -11.73 -15.26 6.08
C ARG A 53 -10.59 -15.19 7.07
N ARG A 54 -9.88 -16.30 7.32
CA ARG A 54 -8.70 -16.31 8.19
C ARG A 54 -7.54 -15.51 7.57
N TRP A 55 -7.33 -15.65 6.26
CA TRP A 55 -6.29 -14.93 5.53
C TRP A 55 -6.57 -13.42 5.47
N ALA A 56 -7.79 -13.02 5.14
CA ALA A 56 -8.18 -11.62 5.16
C ALA A 56 -8.12 -11.02 6.58
N ALA A 57 -8.45 -11.79 7.63
CA ALA A 57 -8.31 -11.31 9.01
C ALA A 57 -6.84 -11.02 9.33
N TRP A 58 -5.96 -11.93 8.93
CA TRP A 58 -4.52 -11.76 9.08
C TRP A 58 -3.98 -10.53 8.34
N MET A 59 -4.42 -10.30 7.09
CA MET A 59 -4.05 -9.09 6.34
C MET A 59 -4.48 -7.80 7.06
N ILE A 60 -5.70 -7.78 7.60
CA ILE A 60 -6.21 -6.63 8.37
C ILE A 60 -5.36 -6.43 9.63
N ASP A 61 -5.10 -7.49 10.40
CA ASP A 61 -4.27 -7.41 11.60
C ASP A 61 -2.82 -6.99 11.27
N PHE A 62 -2.26 -7.47 10.16
CA PHE A 62 -0.92 -7.10 9.68
C PHE A 62 -0.82 -5.60 9.37
N ILE A 63 -1.77 -5.06 8.61
CA ILE A 63 -1.82 -3.63 8.28
C ILE A 63 -1.93 -2.79 9.56
N LEU A 64 -2.83 -3.17 10.48
CA LEU A 64 -3.03 -2.45 11.74
C LEU A 64 -1.80 -2.46 12.64
N ILE A 65 -1.11 -3.60 12.75
CA ILE A 65 0.07 -3.72 13.60
C ILE A 65 1.26 -2.99 12.97
N VAL A 66 1.56 -3.23 11.69
CA VAL A 66 2.73 -2.66 11.01
C VAL A 66 2.61 -1.14 10.90
N PHE A 67 1.51 -0.64 10.34
CA PHE A 67 1.38 0.79 10.07
C PHE A 67 0.88 1.58 11.29
N GLY A 68 0.01 1.00 12.11
CA GLY A 68 -0.51 1.65 13.29
C GLY A 68 0.46 1.58 14.47
N TYR A 69 0.65 0.39 15.03
CA TYR A 69 1.53 0.21 16.20
C TYR A 69 3.01 0.41 15.86
N GLY A 70 3.51 -0.19 14.76
CA GLY A 70 4.89 -0.01 14.33
C GLY A 70 5.22 1.44 14.02
N GLY A 71 4.27 2.16 13.44
CA GLY A 71 4.37 3.60 13.27
C GLY A 71 4.49 4.36 14.58
N LEU A 72 3.59 4.07 15.53
CA LEU A 72 3.57 4.74 16.84
C LEU A 72 4.91 4.56 17.56
N VAL A 73 5.44 3.33 17.55
CA VAL A 73 6.74 3.01 18.16
C VAL A 73 7.86 3.76 17.46
N TYR A 74 7.87 3.82 16.13
CA TYR A 74 8.90 4.54 15.36
C TYR A 74 8.90 6.04 15.67
N PHE A 75 7.73 6.69 15.65
CA PHE A 75 7.65 8.13 15.94
C PHE A 75 7.92 8.45 17.41
N ALA A 76 7.47 7.62 18.34
CA ALA A 76 7.79 7.76 19.75
C ALA A 76 9.31 7.64 19.98
N ALA A 77 9.96 6.66 19.35
CA ALA A 77 11.41 6.51 19.40
C ALA A 77 12.14 7.70 18.78
N LYS A 78 11.66 8.22 17.65
CA LYS A 78 12.22 9.44 17.02
C LYS A 78 12.10 10.67 17.92
N LYS A 79 10.97 10.85 18.61
CA LYS A 79 10.78 11.99 19.52
C LYS A 79 11.66 11.90 20.78
N LEU A 80 11.95 10.67 21.22
CA LEU A 80 12.75 10.42 22.42
C LEU A 80 14.27 10.43 22.15
N SER A 81 14.69 10.11 20.93
CA SER A 81 16.08 10.22 20.51
C SER A 81 16.39 11.69 20.19
N GLU A 82 17.29 12.32 20.95
CA GLU A 82 17.82 13.67 20.63
C GLU A 82 18.62 13.68 19.30
N THR A 83 18.87 12.51 18.71
CA THR A 83 19.54 12.29 17.42
C THR A 83 18.55 12.16 16.26
N GLU A 84 18.95 12.58 15.05
CA GLU A 84 18.09 12.57 13.85
C GLU A 84 17.58 11.17 13.43
N THR A 85 18.27 10.10 13.83
CA THR A 85 17.90 8.71 13.52
C THR A 85 17.64 7.90 14.80
N PRO A 86 16.46 7.24 14.92
CA PRO A 86 16.16 6.38 16.07
C PRO A 86 16.93 5.05 15.95
N ASN A 87 17.31 4.47 17.10
CA ASN A 87 17.92 3.14 17.15
C ASN A 87 16.93 2.08 16.62
N LEU A 88 17.18 1.61 15.40
CA LEU A 88 16.31 0.66 14.71
C LEU A 88 16.15 -0.66 15.49
N GLY A 89 17.19 -1.12 16.19
CA GLY A 89 17.13 -2.34 16.99
C GLY A 89 16.11 -2.23 18.13
N MET A 90 16.09 -1.09 18.84
CA MET A 90 15.12 -0.84 19.90
C MET A 90 13.68 -0.75 19.36
N VAL A 91 13.50 -0.06 18.22
CA VAL A 91 12.18 0.06 17.55
C VAL A 91 11.66 -1.32 17.16
N VAL A 92 12.49 -2.17 16.57
CA VAL A 92 12.12 -3.52 16.16
C VAL A 92 11.78 -4.39 17.39
N ILE A 93 12.56 -4.33 18.47
CA ILE A 93 12.29 -5.10 19.70
C ILE A 93 10.94 -4.68 20.32
N LEU A 94 10.69 -3.39 20.46
CA LEU A 94 9.41 -2.86 20.98
C LEU A 94 8.23 -3.21 20.08
N PHE A 95 8.44 -3.19 18.76
CA PHE A 95 7.46 -3.62 17.78
C PHE A 95 7.10 -5.10 17.96
N LEU A 96 8.11 -5.98 18.05
CA LEU A 96 7.92 -7.42 18.23
C LEU A 96 7.21 -7.75 19.55
N ILE A 97 7.63 -7.13 20.65
CA ILE A 97 7.00 -7.33 21.97
C ILE A 97 5.53 -6.89 21.94
N GLY A 98 5.23 -5.72 21.40
CA GLY A 98 3.85 -5.22 21.37
C GLY A 98 2.95 -6.03 20.43
N SER A 99 3.47 -6.45 19.27
CA SER A 99 2.75 -7.37 18.37
C SER A 99 2.44 -8.71 19.06
N PHE A 100 3.42 -9.26 19.77
CA PHE A 100 3.23 -10.49 20.55
C PHE A 100 2.17 -10.33 21.64
N CYS A 101 2.23 -9.24 22.42
CA CYS A 101 1.23 -8.93 23.45
C CYS A 101 -0.17 -8.74 22.87
N TYR A 102 -0.30 -8.09 21.70
CA TYR A 102 -1.58 -7.87 21.02
C TYR A 102 -2.29 -9.21 20.72
N TYR A 103 -1.60 -10.15 20.07
CA TYR A 103 -2.19 -11.45 19.75
C TYR A 103 -2.47 -12.27 21.01
N LEU A 104 -1.51 -12.30 21.95
CA LEU A 104 -1.64 -13.09 23.18
C LEU A 104 -2.86 -12.66 24.01
N LEU A 105 -3.00 -11.35 24.26
CA LEU A 105 -4.05 -10.80 25.12
C LEU A 105 -5.42 -10.86 24.45
N LEU A 106 -5.54 -10.43 23.19
CA LEU A 106 -6.84 -10.38 22.52
C LEU A 106 -7.37 -11.79 22.21
N GLU A 107 -6.54 -12.68 21.64
CA GLU A 107 -6.98 -14.06 21.39
C GLU A 107 -7.20 -14.82 22.71
N GLY A 108 -6.39 -14.59 23.73
CA GLY A 108 -6.49 -15.29 25.01
C GLY A 108 -7.75 -14.93 25.80
N LEU A 109 -8.07 -13.65 25.87
CA LEU A 109 -9.21 -13.16 26.66
C LEU A 109 -10.53 -13.27 25.90
N THR A 110 -10.53 -13.03 24.58
CA THR A 110 -11.78 -12.88 23.82
C THR A 110 -11.94 -13.91 22.70
N GLY A 111 -10.86 -14.53 22.24
CA GLY A 111 -10.85 -15.35 21.03
C GLY A 111 -10.94 -14.53 19.73
N TYR A 112 -10.89 -13.20 19.81
CA TYR A 112 -10.88 -12.29 18.67
C TYR A 112 -9.53 -11.60 18.54
N THR A 113 -9.18 -11.28 17.30
CA THR A 113 -8.27 -10.19 16.93
C THR A 113 -9.11 -9.12 16.22
N LEU A 114 -8.57 -7.94 15.96
CA LEU A 114 -9.29 -6.88 15.25
C LEU A 114 -9.78 -7.37 13.87
N GLY A 115 -8.90 -8.00 13.08
CA GLY A 115 -9.25 -8.57 11.78
C GLY A 115 -10.30 -9.69 11.87
N LYS A 116 -10.18 -10.58 12.86
CA LYS A 116 -11.16 -11.67 13.09
C LYS A 116 -12.52 -11.12 13.51
N PHE A 117 -12.55 -10.07 14.31
CA PHE A 117 -13.78 -9.39 14.73
C PHE A 117 -14.51 -8.80 13.51
N VAL A 118 -13.81 -8.08 12.64
CA VAL A 118 -14.36 -7.51 11.40
C VAL A 118 -14.93 -8.60 10.50
N LEU A 119 -14.22 -9.71 10.33
CA LEU A 119 -14.66 -10.82 9.48
C LEU A 119 -15.64 -11.80 10.15
N ARG A 120 -16.05 -11.50 11.38
CA ARG A 120 -17.01 -12.26 12.17
C ARG A 120 -16.62 -13.73 12.32
N ILE A 121 -15.34 -13.97 12.61
CA ILE A 121 -14.79 -15.27 12.96
C ILE A 121 -14.18 -15.21 14.37
N GLN A 122 -14.25 -16.30 15.12
CA GLN A 122 -13.78 -16.36 16.52
C GLN A 122 -12.99 -17.65 16.76
N VAL A 123 -11.88 -17.54 17.48
CA VAL A 123 -11.14 -18.69 18.03
C VAL A 123 -11.85 -19.16 19.29
N VAL A 124 -12.16 -20.45 19.35
CA VAL A 124 -12.85 -21.08 20.48
C VAL A 124 -12.20 -22.41 20.85
N ASN A 125 -12.41 -22.86 22.09
CA ASN A 125 -12.10 -24.22 22.53
C ASN A 125 -13.17 -25.22 22.04
N GLY A 126 -13.02 -26.52 22.34
CA GLY A 126 -13.98 -27.56 21.95
C GLY A 126 -15.43 -27.32 22.40
N GLU A 127 -15.63 -26.53 23.46
CA GLU A 127 -16.93 -26.17 24.03
C GLU A 127 -17.55 -24.88 23.42
N GLY A 128 -16.81 -24.16 22.57
CA GLY A 128 -17.27 -22.88 22.00
C GLY A 128 -16.99 -21.64 22.85
N ARG A 129 -16.18 -21.76 23.91
CA ARG A 129 -15.74 -20.65 24.77
C ARG A 129 -14.39 -20.08 24.30
N PRO A 130 -14.01 -18.86 24.71
CA PRO A 130 -12.67 -18.33 24.45
C PRO A 130 -11.57 -19.31 24.91
N PRO A 131 -10.44 -19.38 24.18
CA PRO A 131 -9.41 -20.40 24.39
C PRO A 131 -8.66 -20.24 25.73
N GLY A 132 -8.63 -19.04 26.31
CA GLY A 132 -7.84 -18.73 27.50
C GLY A 132 -6.37 -18.45 27.18
N MET A 133 -5.66 -17.89 28.15
CA MET A 133 -4.30 -17.36 27.96
C MET A 133 -3.27 -18.44 27.57
N ILE A 134 -3.32 -19.62 28.19
CA ILE A 134 -2.36 -20.71 27.93
C ILE A 134 -2.49 -21.22 26.50
N LYS A 135 -3.72 -21.47 26.04
CA LYS A 135 -3.97 -21.93 24.67
C LYS A 135 -3.61 -20.85 23.65
N SER A 136 -3.87 -19.58 23.95
CA SER A 136 -3.43 -18.44 23.12
C SER A 136 -1.91 -18.32 23.03
N LEU A 137 -1.20 -18.53 24.14
CA LEU A 137 0.26 -18.51 24.17
C LEU A 137 0.86 -19.60 23.29
N ILE A 138 0.37 -20.84 23.42
CA ILE A 138 0.81 -21.97 22.58
C ILE A 138 0.61 -21.65 21.10
N ARG A 139 -0.56 -21.11 20.73
CA ARG A 139 -0.85 -20.69 19.35
C ARG A 139 0.11 -19.60 18.87
N THR A 140 0.40 -18.61 19.70
CA THR A 140 1.26 -17.46 19.36
C THR A 140 2.73 -17.86 19.25
N LEU A 141 3.20 -18.81 20.06
CA LEU A 141 4.57 -19.36 19.96
C LEU A 141 4.75 -20.20 18.69
N ILE A 142 3.80 -21.08 18.39
CA ILE A 142 3.84 -21.91 17.17
C ILE A 142 3.72 -21.04 15.93
N TYR A 143 2.99 -19.92 16.02
CA TYR A 143 2.85 -18.95 14.94
C TYR A 143 4.19 -18.36 14.46
N LEU A 144 5.19 -18.23 15.34
CA LEU A 144 6.55 -17.80 14.96
C LEU A 144 7.20 -18.77 13.95
N VAL A 145 6.83 -20.05 14.02
CA VAL A 145 7.33 -21.12 13.15
C VAL A 145 6.41 -21.34 11.95
N ASP A 146 5.09 -21.33 12.15
CA ASP A 146 4.05 -21.63 11.15
C ASP A 146 3.76 -20.48 10.18
N THR A 147 3.89 -19.24 10.65
CA THR A 147 3.55 -18.00 9.92
C THR A 147 4.73 -17.04 9.96
N ASN A 148 5.92 -17.57 9.69
CA ASN A 148 7.11 -16.74 9.51
C ASN A 148 6.92 -15.86 8.24
N PRO A 149 7.06 -14.53 8.33
CA PRO A 149 7.00 -13.64 7.16
C PRO A 149 7.97 -14.06 6.04
N LEU A 150 9.10 -14.68 6.37
CA LEU A 150 10.09 -15.14 5.38
C LEU A 150 9.61 -16.36 4.55
N LEU A 151 8.62 -17.11 5.01
CA LEU A 151 8.05 -18.29 4.33
C LEU A 151 6.70 -17.94 3.71
N PHE A 152 6.75 -17.24 2.57
CA PHE A 152 5.62 -17.05 1.65
C PHE A 152 4.29 -16.62 2.32
N TRP A 153 4.30 -15.62 3.19
CA TRP A 153 3.07 -14.92 3.62
C TRP A 153 1.97 -15.84 4.21
N GLY A 154 2.36 -16.90 4.92
CA GLY A 154 1.41 -17.80 5.59
C GLY A 154 0.77 -18.86 4.68
N LEU A 155 1.34 -19.11 3.48
CA LEU A 155 0.94 -20.23 2.62
C LEU A 155 0.96 -21.60 3.32
N PRO A 156 1.98 -21.98 4.15
CA PRO A 156 1.97 -23.27 4.84
C PRO A 156 0.77 -23.44 5.77
N ALA A 157 0.47 -22.40 6.54
CA ALA A 157 -0.70 -22.35 7.41
C ALA A 157 -2.02 -22.44 6.61
N GLY A 158 -2.06 -21.85 5.42
CA GLY A 158 -3.20 -21.95 4.50
C GLY A 158 -3.44 -23.35 3.96
N ILE A 159 -2.36 -24.01 3.52
CA ILE A 159 -2.39 -25.40 3.05
C ILE A 159 -2.87 -26.31 4.17
N CYS A 160 -2.35 -26.16 5.40
CA CYS A 160 -2.81 -26.94 6.56
C CYS A 160 -4.32 -26.80 6.80
N VAL A 161 -4.87 -25.59 6.69
CA VAL A 161 -6.32 -25.37 6.86
C VAL A 161 -7.13 -26.03 5.74
N LEU A 162 -6.65 -25.98 4.50
CA LEU A 162 -7.37 -26.57 3.37
C LEU A 162 -7.36 -28.09 3.42
N VAL A 163 -6.22 -28.69 3.77
CA VAL A 163 -5.97 -30.14 3.79
C VAL A 163 -6.56 -30.81 5.03
N THR A 164 -6.52 -30.15 6.21
CA THR A 164 -7.01 -30.77 7.45
C THR A 164 -8.54 -30.83 7.45
N PRO A 165 -9.17 -31.99 7.79
CA PRO A 165 -10.63 -32.13 7.84
C PRO A 165 -11.29 -31.08 8.74
N ARG A 166 -10.69 -30.80 9.90
CA ARG A 166 -11.18 -29.84 10.90
C ARG A 166 -10.83 -28.37 10.60
N LYS A 167 -10.19 -28.09 9.45
CA LYS A 167 -9.78 -26.73 9.04
C LYS A 167 -8.90 -26.01 10.06
N GLN A 168 -8.00 -26.76 10.71
CA GLN A 168 -7.07 -26.29 11.74
C GLN A 168 -5.66 -26.08 11.16
N ARG A 169 -4.95 -25.08 11.70
CA ARG A 169 -3.49 -24.90 11.53
C ARG A 169 -2.72 -25.74 12.55
N ILE A 170 -1.40 -25.88 12.41
CA ILE A 170 -0.58 -26.64 13.38
C ILE A 170 -0.74 -26.05 14.78
N GLY A 171 -0.67 -24.72 14.91
CA GLY A 171 -0.95 -24.04 16.19
C GLY A 171 -2.38 -24.27 16.73
N ASP A 172 -3.38 -24.40 15.85
CA ASP A 172 -4.77 -24.66 16.27
C ASP A 172 -4.93 -26.11 16.78
N MET A 173 -4.24 -27.07 16.13
CA MET A 173 -4.25 -28.50 16.48
C MET A 173 -3.58 -28.74 17.84
N VAL A 174 -2.40 -28.16 18.07
CA VAL A 174 -1.66 -28.33 19.33
C VAL A 174 -2.43 -27.72 20.51
N ALA A 175 -3.08 -26.57 20.32
CA ALA A 175 -3.87 -25.93 21.37
C ALA A 175 -5.28 -26.54 21.55
N ASN A 176 -5.68 -27.50 20.71
CA ASN A 176 -7.04 -28.03 20.57
C ASN A 176 -8.09 -26.90 20.54
N THR A 177 -7.96 -26.04 19.53
CA THR A 177 -8.80 -24.85 19.31
C THR A 177 -9.32 -24.80 17.88
N TYR A 178 -10.47 -24.15 17.70
CA TYR A 178 -11.20 -24.11 16.44
C TYR A 178 -11.49 -22.65 16.09
N VAL A 179 -11.47 -22.30 14.80
CA VAL A 179 -11.96 -20.99 14.35
C VAL A 179 -13.28 -21.20 13.65
N VAL A 180 -14.31 -20.56 14.18
CA VAL A 180 -15.70 -20.72 13.73
C VAL A 180 -16.31 -19.38 13.40
N LYS A 181 -17.36 -19.38 12.57
CA LYS A 181 -18.10 -18.15 12.25
C LYS A 181 -18.97 -17.78 13.45
N VAL A 182 -19.00 -16.50 13.80
CA VAL A 182 -19.71 -16.01 15.00
C VAL A 182 -21.21 -16.28 14.96
N ARG A 183 -21.79 -16.30 13.76
CA ARG A 183 -23.20 -16.65 13.55
C ARG A 183 -23.56 -18.09 13.96
N ASP A 184 -22.58 -19.00 13.94
CA ASP A 184 -22.79 -20.43 14.17
C ASP A 184 -22.57 -20.82 15.66
N LEU A 185 -22.14 -19.86 16.50
CA LEU A 185 -21.89 -20.02 17.94
C LEU A 185 -23.14 -19.83 18.86
N GLY A 186 -24.35 -19.80 18.30
CA GLY A 186 -25.60 -19.35 18.94
C GLY A 186 -25.78 -19.58 20.46
N LYS A 187 -26.16 -18.49 21.16
CA LYS A 187 -26.66 -18.35 22.56
C LYS A 187 -25.86 -18.95 23.72
N VAL A 188 -24.61 -19.41 23.54
CA VAL A 188 -23.77 -19.73 24.70
C VAL A 188 -23.22 -18.42 25.29
N GLY A 189 -23.90 -17.92 26.33
CA GLY A 189 -23.36 -16.95 27.29
C GLY A 189 -22.66 -15.74 26.67
N ARG A 190 -23.36 -14.98 25.82
CA ARG A 190 -22.89 -13.69 25.33
C ARG A 190 -22.86 -12.69 26.49
N LYS A 191 -21.87 -12.75 27.37
CA LYS A 191 -21.59 -11.66 28.31
C LYS A 191 -21.38 -10.42 27.44
N LYS A 192 -22.20 -9.38 27.65
CA LYS A 192 -22.16 -8.13 26.90
C LYS A 192 -20.84 -7.42 27.20
N ASN A 193 -19.77 -7.82 26.51
CA ASN A 193 -18.48 -7.13 26.50
C ASN A 193 -18.53 -5.92 25.55
N GLY A 194 -19.59 -5.11 25.63
CA GLY A 194 -19.80 -3.95 24.76
C GLY A 194 -18.72 -2.88 24.96
N ILE A 195 -18.20 -2.75 26.19
CA ILE A 195 -17.10 -1.85 26.53
C ILE A 195 -15.79 -2.31 25.87
N ILE A 196 -15.51 -3.62 25.89
CA ILE A 196 -14.29 -4.18 25.29
C ILE A 196 -14.36 -4.09 23.77
N ALA A 197 -15.52 -4.38 23.17
CA ALA A 197 -15.74 -4.20 21.74
C ALA A 197 -15.62 -2.71 21.33
N GLY A 198 -16.13 -1.78 22.14
CA GLY A 198 -15.96 -0.34 21.94
C GLY A 198 -14.50 0.10 22.02
N ALA A 199 -13.74 -0.38 23.00
CA ALA A 199 -12.31 -0.10 23.15
C ALA A 199 -11.49 -0.65 21.97
N ILE A 200 -11.81 -1.87 21.52
CA ILE A 200 -11.24 -2.50 20.32
C ILE A 200 -11.49 -1.64 19.08
N ILE A 201 -12.73 -1.17 18.88
CA ILE A 201 -13.09 -0.30 17.75
C ILE A 201 -12.37 1.04 17.85
N LEU A 202 -12.31 1.66 19.03
CA LEU A 202 -11.61 2.93 19.21
C LEU A 202 -10.10 2.80 18.91
N MET A 203 -9.46 1.73 19.39
CA MET A 203 -8.05 1.43 19.08
C MET A 203 -7.83 1.19 17.58
N THR A 204 -8.78 0.53 16.88
CA THR A 204 -8.68 0.37 15.41
C THR A 204 -8.72 1.71 14.69
N ILE A 205 -9.63 2.59 15.08
CA ILE A 205 -9.80 3.90 14.44
C ILE A 205 -8.55 4.76 14.68
N ALA A 206 -8.06 4.81 15.93
CA ALA A 206 -6.84 5.53 16.26
C ALA A 206 -5.61 5.00 15.50
N SER A 207 -5.49 3.67 15.40
CA SER A 207 -4.42 3.01 14.63
C SER A 207 -4.48 3.34 13.14
N ILE A 208 -5.68 3.36 12.53
CA ILE A 208 -5.86 3.72 11.11
C ILE A 208 -5.51 5.19 10.86
N VAL A 209 -6.02 6.12 11.70
CA VAL A 209 -5.72 7.55 11.57
C VAL A 209 -4.20 7.79 11.66
N PHE A 210 -3.54 7.11 12.59
CA PHE A 210 -2.09 7.19 12.76
C PHE A 210 -1.33 6.61 11.56
N ALA A 211 -1.75 5.45 11.05
CA ALA A 211 -1.19 4.84 9.85
C ALA A 211 -1.26 5.78 8.63
N VAL A 212 -2.40 6.43 8.41
CA VAL A 212 -2.58 7.42 7.33
C VAL A 212 -1.62 8.60 7.50
N SER A 213 -1.48 9.12 8.72
CA SER A 213 -0.53 10.20 9.03
C SER A 213 0.93 9.78 8.78
N LEU A 214 1.29 8.53 9.07
CA LEU A 214 2.63 8.00 8.84
C LEU A 214 2.92 7.83 7.35
N ILE A 215 1.98 7.24 6.61
CA ILE A 215 2.08 7.07 5.15
C ILE A 215 2.23 8.44 4.49
N SER A 216 1.45 9.45 4.91
CA SER A 216 1.59 10.82 4.42
C SER A 216 2.99 11.37 4.67
N THR A 217 3.55 11.14 5.86
CA THR A 217 4.91 11.60 6.22
C THR A 217 5.99 10.89 5.39
N LEU A 218 5.87 9.59 5.19
CA LEU A 218 6.81 8.81 4.36
C LEU A 218 6.74 9.24 2.89
N ILE A 219 5.55 9.48 2.35
CA ILE A 219 5.37 10.04 0.99
C ILE A 219 6.11 11.39 0.90
N THR A 220 5.94 12.29 1.87
CA THR A 220 6.65 13.58 1.83
C THR A 220 8.18 13.45 1.90
N GLN A 221 8.72 12.38 2.50
CA GLN A 221 10.17 12.14 2.54
C GLN A 221 10.72 11.53 1.24
N ILE A 222 9.91 10.75 0.51
CA ILE A 222 10.27 10.18 -0.79
C ILE A 222 10.16 11.24 -1.90
N VAL A 223 9.21 12.17 -1.78
CA VAL A 223 8.91 13.24 -2.77
C VAL A 223 9.82 14.46 -2.54
N LYS A 224 11.12 14.28 -2.26
CA LYS A 224 12.06 15.41 -2.14
C LYS A 224 12.32 16.01 -3.54
N PRO A 225 12.20 17.33 -3.72
CA PRO A 225 12.60 17.97 -4.97
C PRO A 225 14.10 17.77 -5.25
N GLU A 226 14.43 17.53 -6.51
CA GLU A 226 15.80 17.39 -7.00
C GLU A 226 16.28 18.72 -7.58
N VAL A 227 17.56 19.03 -7.38
CA VAL A 227 18.21 20.23 -7.92
C VAL A 227 18.98 19.86 -9.18
N PHE A 228 18.60 20.45 -10.31
CA PHE A 228 19.24 20.31 -11.61
C PHE A 228 20.14 21.51 -11.85
N ILE A 229 21.44 21.28 -11.97
CA ILE A 229 22.47 22.31 -12.15
C ILE A 229 22.82 22.41 -13.65
N SER A 230 23.11 23.60 -14.16
CA SER A 230 23.58 23.83 -15.53
C SER A 230 24.93 23.14 -15.78
N LYS A 231 25.27 22.90 -17.05
CA LYS A 231 26.53 22.23 -17.46
C LYS A 231 27.78 22.96 -16.94
N ASP A 232 27.70 24.27 -16.79
CA ASP A 232 28.77 25.17 -16.34
C ASP A 232 28.72 25.48 -14.82
N ASN A 233 27.78 24.88 -14.09
CA ASN A 233 27.52 25.09 -12.66
C ASN A 233 27.15 26.52 -12.23
N GLN A 234 26.72 27.38 -13.16
CA GLN A 234 26.34 28.76 -12.85
C GLN A 234 24.87 28.93 -12.47
N PHE A 235 23.99 28.00 -12.87
CA PHE A 235 22.55 28.12 -12.66
C PHE A 235 21.94 26.82 -12.16
N ALA A 236 20.81 26.92 -11.49
CA ALA A 236 20.07 25.75 -11.02
C ALA A 236 18.56 25.95 -11.09
N ILE A 237 17.86 24.84 -11.36
CA ILE A 237 16.42 24.69 -11.21
C ILE A 237 16.13 23.56 -10.23
N THR A 238 14.97 23.60 -9.58
CA THR A 238 14.50 22.57 -8.66
C THR A 238 13.17 22.03 -9.14
N ALA A 239 13.13 20.73 -9.42
CA ALA A 239 11.93 20.05 -9.90
C ALA A 239 11.54 18.90 -8.97
N PRO A 240 10.25 18.47 -8.97
CA PRO A 240 9.82 17.32 -8.18
C PRO A 240 10.56 16.03 -8.58
N TRP A 241 10.62 15.07 -7.65
CA TRP A 241 11.30 13.76 -7.80
C TRP A 241 10.96 12.94 -9.05
N ASN A 242 9.85 13.24 -9.73
CA ASN A 242 9.39 12.53 -10.92
C ASN A 242 9.85 13.21 -12.23
N TRP A 243 10.73 14.20 -12.13
CA TRP A 243 11.46 14.79 -13.24
C TRP A 243 12.86 14.18 -13.33
N SER A 244 13.36 14.01 -14.54
CA SER A 244 14.69 13.47 -14.82
C SER A 244 15.38 14.29 -15.89
N ARG A 245 16.72 14.27 -15.91
CA ARG A 245 17.51 14.93 -16.95
C ARG A 245 17.41 14.16 -18.27
N ASP A 246 17.22 14.89 -19.36
CA ASP A 246 17.28 14.34 -20.72
C ASP A 246 17.92 15.35 -21.67
N ASN A 247 19.18 15.11 -22.03
CA ASN A 247 19.93 16.01 -22.92
C ASN A 247 19.63 15.78 -24.41
N MET A 248 18.78 14.81 -24.78
CA MET A 248 18.42 14.55 -26.18
C MET A 248 17.31 15.47 -26.69
N ILE A 249 16.65 16.21 -25.80
CA ILE A 249 15.56 17.14 -26.17
C ILE A 249 16.12 18.35 -26.92
N ASN A 250 17.22 18.91 -26.41
CA ASN A 250 17.94 20.01 -27.03
C ASN A 250 19.40 19.94 -26.57
N GLU A 251 20.34 19.80 -27.51
CA GLU A 251 21.76 19.62 -27.20
C GLU A 251 22.42 20.90 -26.67
N GLU A 252 21.91 22.06 -27.07
CA GLU A 252 22.39 23.39 -26.70
C GLU A 252 21.91 23.80 -25.31
N ALA A 253 20.84 23.20 -24.80
CA ALA A 253 20.29 23.52 -23.48
C ALA A 253 21.30 23.27 -22.34
N ASP A 254 21.40 24.24 -21.42
CA ASP A 254 22.21 24.15 -20.20
C ASP A 254 21.58 23.19 -19.18
N ILE A 255 20.26 23.25 -19.07
CA ILE A 255 19.43 22.37 -18.27
C ILE A 255 18.33 21.83 -19.17
N SER A 256 18.18 20.51 -19.22
CA SER A 256 17.10 19.86 -19.94
C SER A 256 16.52 18.74 -19.09
N ILE A 257 15.25 18.88 -18.71
CA ILE A 257 14.54 17.97 -17.82
C ILE A 257 13.17 17.61 -18.38
N LYS A 258 12.71 16.40 -18.08
CA LYS A 258 11.40 15.91 -18.49
C LYS A 258 10.73 15.10 -17.39
N ASN A 259 9.42 14.99 -17.53
CA ASN A 259 8.60 14.04 -16.80
C ASN A 259 7.93 13.10 -17.80
N GLU A 260 8.48 11.89 -17.95
CA GLU A 260 8.00 10.90 -18.92
C GLU A 260 6.56 10.45 -18.64
N PHE A 261 6.13 10.43 -17.37
CA PHE A 261 4.78 9.97 -17.01
C PHE A 261 3.69 10.96 -17.40
N THR A 262 4.02 12.25 -17.51
CA THR A 262 3.05 13.32 -17.75
C THR A 262 3.25 14.05 -19.07
N ASP A 263 4.28 13.69 -19.85
CA ASP A 263 4.69 14.34 -21.09
C ASP A 263 4.89 15.84 -20.89
N ARG A 264 5.78 16.19 -19.95
CA ARG A 264 6.14 17.57 -19.64
C ARG A 264 7.64 17.73 -19.76
N TYR A 265 8.03 18.88 -20.28
CA TYR A 265 9.41 19.17 -20.63
C TYR A 265 9.74 20.58 -20.18
N LEU A 266 10.98 20.78 -19.77
CA LEU A 266 11.52 22.09 -19.45
C LEU A 266 12.99 22.13 -19.85
N ILE A 267 13.36 23.16 -20.59
CA ILE A 267 14.75 23.48 -20.88
C ILE A 267 15.09 24.91 -20.45
N VAL A 268 16.37 25.12 -20.17
CA VAL A 268 16.97 26.43 -19.90
C VAL A 268 18.13 26.61 -20.88
N LEU A 269 18.11 27.71 -21.60
CA LEU A 269 19.23 28.19 -22.40
C LEU A 269 19.67 29.55 -21.82
N SER A 270 20.98 29.74 -21.69
CA SER A 270 21.57 30.94 -21.10
C SER A 270 22.60 31.52 -22.05
N GLU A 271 22.54 32.82 -22.26
CA GLU A 271 23.46 33.55 -23.14
C GLU A 271 24.10 34.69 -22.35
N PRO A 272 25.43 34.84 -22.38
CA PRO A 272 26.09 35.88 -21.60
C PRO A 272 25.76 37.25 -22.18
N LYS A 273 25.57 38.24 -21.30
CA LYS A 273 25.27 39.62 -21.74
C LYS A 273 26.36 40.25 -22.60
N SER A 274 27.59 39.72 -22.54
CA SER A 274 28.71 40.14 -23.39
C SER A 274 28.49 39.89 -24.87
N ASP A 275 27.59 38.98 -25.22
CA ASP A 275 27.31 38.61 -26.62
C ASP A 275 26.31 39.58 -27.27
N PHE A 276 25.73 40.50 -26.50
CA PHE A 276 24.74 41.48 -26.94
C PHE A 276 25.29 42.90 -26.86
N ASP A 277 24.62 43.83 -27.54
CA ASP A 277 24.89 45.26 -27.38
C ASP A 277 24.63 45.69 -25.92
N SER A 278 25.45 46.60 -25.39
CA SER A 278 25.29 47.14 -24.02
C SER A 278 23.94 47.82 -23.75
N SER A 279 23.23 48.25 -24.80
CA SER A 279 21.89 48.83 -24.74
C SER A 279 20.76 47.82 -24.75
N MET A 280 21.06 46.52 -24.96
CA MET A 280 20.09 45.44 -25.03
C MET A 280 19.23 45.40 -23.77
N THR A 281 17.91 45.38 -23.95
CA THR A 281 16.92 45.29 -22.88
C THR A 281 16.27 43.89 -22.82
N LEU A 282 15.71 43.53 -21.66
CA LEU A 282 14.92 42.30 -21.52
C LEU A 282 13.72 42.25 -22.48
N GLN A 283 13.13 43.40 -22.81
CA GLN A 283 12.01 43.49 -23.76
C GLN A 283 12.46 43.14 -25.19
N GLU A 284 13.62 43.64 -25.61
CA GLU A 284 14.21 43.30 -26.91
C GLU A 284 14.63 41.83 -26.94
N TYR A 285 15.23 41.33 -25.86
CA TYR A 285 15.59 39.92 -25.74
C TYR A 285 14.37 39.01 -25.90
N LYS A 286 13.28 39.33 -25.18
CA LYS A 286 11.98 38.66 -25.35
C LYS A 286 11.51 38.68 -26.81
N GLY A 287 11.66 39.82 -27.50
CA GLY A 287 11.29 39.94 -28.92
C GLY A 287 12.05 38.96 -29.81
N ILE A 288 13.38 38.85 -29.63
CA ILE A 288 14.22 37.91 -30.39
C ILE A 288 13.76 36.46 -30.17
N ILE A 289 13.55 36.07 -28.91
CA ILE A 289 13.13 34.70 -28.56
C ILE A 289 11.71 34.42 -29.09
N GLU A 290 10.80 35.38 -28.99
CA GLU A 290 9.44 35.25 -29.52
C GLU A 290 9.44 35.05 -31.03
N ASP A 291 10.16 35.88 -31.78
CA ASP A 291 10.25 35.78 -33.24
C ASP A 291 10.86 34.43 -33.67
N HIS A 292 11.90 33.98 -32.96
CA HIS A 292 12.53 32.68 -33.21
C HIS A 292 11.54 31.53 -33.01
N LEU A 293 10.87 31.45 -31.85
CA LEU A 293 9.92 30.37 -31.55
C LEU A 293 8.70 30.36 -32.49
N VAL A 294 8.19 31.55 -32.83
CA VAL A 294 7.06 31.69 -33.76
C VAL A 294 7.46 31.20 -35.16
N SER A 295 8.73 31.37 -35.56
CA SER A 295 9.23 30.92 -36.85
C SER A 295 9.40 29.39 -36.97
N GLU A 296 9.54 28.69 -35.84
CA GLU A 296 9.76 27.23 -35.80
C GLU A 296 8.48 26.41 -35.62
N ILE A 297 7.36 27.06 -35.28
CA ILE A 297 6.10 26.40 -34.92
C ILE A 297 5.04 26.62 -36.00
N THR A 298 4.28 25.57 -36.30
CA THR A 298 3.14 25.64 -37.24
C THR A 298 1.90 26.21 -36.52
N ASP A 299 1.15 27.09 -37.20
CA ASP A 299 -0.06 27.76 -36.68
C ASP A 299 0.10 28.38 -35.27
N PRO A 300 1.04 29.33 -35.10
CA PRO A 300 1.33 29.91 -33.79
C PRO A 300 0.20 30.84 -33.30
N GLU A 301 -0.27 30.57 -32.09
CA GLU A 301 -1.18 31.40 -31.31
C GLU A 301 -0.44 31.95 -30.08
N LEU A 302 -0.06 33.23 -30.14
CA LEU A 302 0.65 33.91 -29.07
C LEU A 302 -0.32 34.42 -27.98
N GLY A 303 0.02 34.15 -26.72
CA GLY A 303 -0.68 34.69 -25.56
C GLY A 303 -0.12 36.04 -25.11
N LEU A 304 -0.85 36.72 -24.22
CA LEU A 304 -0.40 37.99 -23.65
C LEU A 304 0.87 37.80 -22.82
N ALA A 305 1.85 38.68 -23.05
CA ALA A 305 3.03 38.78 -22.20
C ALA A 305 2.68 39.44 -20.85
N SER A 306 3.36 39.01 -19.79
CA SER A 306 3.21 39.56 -18.45
C SER A 306 4.55 39.68 -17.75
N ASP A 307 4.78 40.84 -17.13
CA ASP A 307 5.96 41.09 -16.32
C ASP A 307 5.91 40.24 -15.03
N ARG A 308 7.07 39.71 -14.66
CA ARG A 308 7.27 38.79 -13.54
C ARG A 308 8.60 39.08 -12.85
N VAL A 309 8.74 38.49 -11.68
CA VAL A 309 10.00 38.43 -10.95
C VAL A 309 10.25 36.97 -10.59
N VAL A 310 11.38 36.42 -11.00
CA VAL A 310 11.80 35.04 -10.71
C VAL A 310 12.99 35.11 -9.77
N ASN A 311 12.81 34.69 -8.51
CA ASN A 311 13.84 34.78 -7.46
C ASN A 311 14.57 36.12 -7.35
N GLY A 312 13.84 37.23 -7.57
CA GLY A 312 14.38 38.59 -7.50
C GLY A 312 14.89 39.16 -8.83
N TYR A 313 14.96 38.34 -9.88
CA TYR A 313 15.34 38.78 -11.23
C TYR A 313 14.13 39.21 -12.06
N PRO A 314 14.21 40.32 -12.82
CA PRO A 314 13.16 40.71 -13.75
C PRO A 314 12.98 39.65 -14.84
N ALA A 315 11.72 39.35 -15.16
CA ALA A 315 11.36 38.32 -16.12
C ALA A 315 10.10 38.69 -16.91
N ILE A 316 9.99 38.20 -18.15
CA ILE A 316 8.79 38.35 -18.97
C ILE A 316 8.26 36.97 -19.33
N GLU A 317 7.01 36.69 -18.95
CA GLU A 317 6.34 35.41 -19.24
C GLU A 317 5.30 35.59 -20.34
N PHE A 318 5.31 34.71 -21.33
CA PHE A 318 4.24 34.57 -22.33
C PHE A 318 3.95 33.10 -22.63
N THR A 319 2.86 32.85 -23.35
CA THR A 319 2.51 31.50 -23.81
C THR A 319 2.46 31.46 -25.32
N LEU A 320 2.83 30.32 -25.89
CA LEU A 320 2.75 30.09 -27.33
C LEU A 320 2.14 28.72 -27.57
N LYS A 321 0.98 28.69 -28.21
CA LYS A 321 0.34 27.46 -28.68
C LYS A 321 0.67 27.29 -30.15
N GLY A 322 0.86 26.06 -30.59
CA GLY A 322 0.97 25.73 -32.01
C GLY A 322 1.23 24.24 -32.20
N GLU A 323 1.66 23.86 -33.39
CA GLU A 323 1.90 22.46 -33.76
C GLU A 323 3.37 22.19 -34.09
N VAL A 324 3.89 21.09 -33.56
CA VAL A 324 5.21 20.53 -33.88
C VAL A 324 4.97 19.09 -34.32
N ASP A 325 5.42 18.74 -35.53
CA ASP A 325 5.16 17.43 -36.16
C ASP A 325 3.68 17.01 -36.17
N GLY A 326 2.77 17.99 -36.34
CA GLY A 326 1.32 17.79 -36.33
C GLY A 326 0.73 17.50 -34.94
N ILE A 327 1.50 17.72 -33.87
CA ILE A 327 1.07 17.53 -32.50
C ILE A 327 0.87 18.92 -31.84
N PRO A 328 -0.33 19.22 -31.29
CA PRO A 328 -0.58 20.50 -30.66
C PRO A 328 0.11 20.60 -29.30
N ILE A 329 1.03 21.55 -29.18
CA ILE A 329 1.85 21.82 -28.00
C ILE A 329 1.50 23.21 -27.46
N MET A 330 1.64 23.37 -26.14
CA MET A 330 1.54 24.65 -25.47
C MET A 330 2.83 24.92 -24.70
N TYR A 331 3.53 25.98 -25.10
CA TYR A 331 4.71 26.51 -24.44
C TYR A 331 4.33 27.56 -23.40
N ASN A 332 5.01 27.52 -22.26
CA ASN A 332 5.16 28.62 -21.33
C ASN A 332 6.61 29.07 -21.41
N VAL A 333 6.82 30.26 -21.98
CA VAL A 333 8.15 30.82 -22.19
C VAL A 333 8.36 31.90 -21.13
N THR A 334 9.53 31.91 -20.52
CA THR A 334 9.92 33.01 -19.64
C THR A 334 11.34 33.43 -19.95
N THR A 335 11.51 34.69 -20.33
CA THR A 335 12.82 35.32 -20.42
C THR A 335 13.18 35.94 -19.07
N ILE A 336 14.43 35.77 -18.63
CA ILE A 336 14.91 36.24 -17.32
C ILE A 336 16.21 36.99 -17.55
N GLU A 337 16.36 38.15 -16.91
CA GLU A 337 17.59 38.92 -16.94
C GLU A 337 18.30 38.84 -15.59
N THR A 338 19.50 38.25 -15.58
CA THR A 338 20.41 38.24 -14.43
C THR A 338 21.51 39.30 -14.63
N PRO A 339 22.36 39.59 -13.63
CA PRO A 339 23.47 40.52 -13.80
C PRO A 339 24.45 40.12 -14.91
N SER A 340 24.60 38.81 -15.15
CA SER A 340 25.63 38.25 -16.03
C SER A 340 25.06 37.75 -17.37
N HIS A 341 23.82 37.27 -17.42
CA HIS A 341 23.25 36.56 -18.57
C HIS A 341 21.80 36.98 -18.87
N TYR A 342 21.37 36.69 -20.09
CA TYR A 342 19.96 36.53 -20.44
C TYR A 342 19.63 35.03 -20.48
N HIS A 343 18.45 34.67 -19.98
CA HIS A 343 18.01 33.29 -19.94
C HIS A 343 16.64 33.15 -20.60
N GLN A 344 16.41 32.01 -21.23
CA GLN A 344 15.09 31.57 -21.65
C GLN A 344 14.77 30.22 -20.98
N VAL A 345 13.67 30.22 -20.21
CA VAL A 345 13.10 29.01 -19.62
C VAL A 345 11.88 28.62 -20.45
N LEU A 346 12.00 27.51 -21.16
CA LEU A 346 10.99 26.98 -22.08
C LEU A 346 10.37 25.75 -21.43
N ALA A 347 9.10 25.83 -21.04
CA ALA A 347 8.36 24.71 -20.46
C ALA A 347 7.15 24.35 -21.31
N TRP A 348 7.00 23.09 -21.72
CA TRP A 348 5.91 22.69 -22.61
C TRP A 348 5.32 21.32 -22.30
N THR A 349 4.12 21.12 -22.82
CA THR A 349 3.36 19.87 -22.82
C THR A 349 2.30 19.93 -23.92
N TYR A 350 1.56 18.85 -24.16
CA TYR A 350 0.43 18.87 -25.07
C TYR A 350 -0.61 19.92 -24.68
N ALA A 351 -1.15 20.64 -25.68
CA ALA A 351 -2.10 21.72 -25.45
C ALA A 351 -3.32 21.28 -24.61
N SER A 352 -3.80 20.05 -24.81
CA SER A 352 -4.91 19.46 -24.05
C SER A 352 -4.62 19.24 -22.56
N ARG A 353 -3.33 19.18 -22.16
CA ARG A 353 -2.90 18.92 -20.79
C ARG A 353 -2.41 20.17 -20.05
N TYR A 354 -2.16 21.25 -20.78
CA TYR A 354 -1.54 22.47 -20.23
C TYR A 354 -2.28 23.02 -19.02
N GLY A 355 -3.61 23.07 -19.05
CA GLY A 355 -4.41 23.60 -17.92
C GLY A 355 -4.15 22.90 -16.58
N ARG A 356 -3.75 21.62 -16.59
CA ARG A 356 -3.38 20.87 -15.37
C ARG A 356 -1.87 20.94 -15.06
N ALA A 357 -1.04 21.23 -16.06
CA ALA A 357 0.42 21.27 -15.92
C ALA A 357 0.95 22.66 -15.55
N GLN A 358 0.24 23.73 -15.94
CA GLN A 358 0.69 25.12 -15.84
C GLN A 358 1.20 25.49 -14.45
N GLN A 359 0.48 25.10 -13.39
CA GLN A 359 0.89 25.44 -12.02
C GLN A 359 2.21 24.77 -11.63
N GLU A 360 2.45 23.53 -12.06
CA GLU A 360 3.69 22.81 -11.77
C GLU A 360 4.86 23.38 -12.57
N LEU A 361 4.67 23.60 -13.87
CA LEU A 361 5.70 24.19 -14.74
C LEU A 361 6.15 25.57 -14.22
N ARG A 362 5.20 26.40 -13.79
CA ARG A 362 5.48 27.69 -13.16
C ARG A 362 6.31 27.55 -11.88
N LYS A 363 5.97 26.61 -10.99
CA LYS A 363 6.74 26.36 -9.76
C LYS A 363 8.18 25.94 -10.05
N ILE A 364 8.39 25.12 -11.09
CA ILE A 364 9.73 24.68 -11.49
C ILE A 364 10.52 25.87 -12.05
N ARG A 365 9.94 26.65 -12.95
CA ARG A 365 10.54 27.89 -13.45
C ARG A 365 10.87 28.87 -12.31
N ASP A 366 9.95 29.09 -11.38
CA ASP A 366 10.13 30.05 -10.28
C ASP A 366 11.27 29.64 -9.32
N SER A 367 11.72 28.38 -9.39
CA SER A 367 12.87 27.90 -8.64
C SER A 367 14.23 28.19 -9.29
N PHE A 368 14.22 28.72 -10.52
CA PHE A 368 15.42 29.13 -11.26
C PHE A 368 16.24 30.14 -10.45
N ARG A 369 17.54 29.89 -10.34
CA ARG A 369 18.46 30.76 -9.61
C ARG A 369 19.86 30.69 -10.19
N GLU A 370 20.56 31.81 -10.09
CA GLU A 370 22.01 31.87 -10.27
C GLU A 370 22.70 31.31 -9.02
N MET A 371 23.71 30.49 -9.24
CA MET A 371 24.54 29.90 -8.20
C MET A 371 25.68 30.89 -7.94
N ASN A 372 25.65 31.58 -6.79
CA ASN A 372 26.77 32.43 -6.41
C ASN A 372 28.05 31.57 -6.33
N MET A 373 29.02 31.85 -7.22
CA MET A 373 30.39 31.37 -7.04
C MET A 373 30.91 31.97 -5.74
N MET A 374 31.11 31.13 -4.73
CA MET A 374 31.73 31.51 -3.46
C MET A 374 33.24 31.64 -3.63
#